data_AF-A0A076HAV4-F1
#
_entry.id   AF-A0A076HAV4-F1
#
_cell.length_a   1.000
_cell.length_b   1.000
_cell.length_c   1.000
_cell.angle_alpha   90.00
_cell.angle_beta   90.00
_cell.angle_gamma   90.00
#
_symmetry.space_group_name_H-M   'P 1'
#
loop_
_entity.id
_entity.type
_entity.pdbx_description
1 polymer ?
#
loop_
_entity_poly.entity_id
_entity_poly.type
_entity_poly.pdbx_seq_one_letter_code
_entity_poly.pdbx_strand_id
1 'polypeptide(L)'
;MVWLAIVLLLLLPTAAGRLLLDLAGGLLLILLVLPFLLTGLGWIGWKILQSRMVTCSACGAVNFGGSSVCSVCGTALDGMSGPDPSVPASEVTIDVTAQDAGSDS
;
A
#
# COMPACT_ATOMS: atom_id res chain seq x y z
N MET A 1 56.37 -3.36 15.37
CA MET A 1 54.99 -3.82 15.09
C MET A 1 53.97 -2.94 15.81
N VAL A 2 54.15 -2.70 17.12
CA VAL A 2 53.27 -1.85 17.95
C VAL A 2 53.23 -0.38 17.48
N TRP A 3 54.35 0.17 17.00
CA TRP A 3 54.41 1.54 16.49
C TRP A 3 53.53 1.79 15.27
N LEU A 4 53.45 0.83 14.34
CA LEU A 4 52.55 0.91 13.17
C LEU A 4 51.08 0.86 13.58
N ALA A 5 50.74 0.02 14.56
CA ALA A 5 49.40 -0.04 15.11
C ALA A 5 49.00 1.29 15.80
N ILE A 6 49.93 1.94 16.51
CA ILE A 6 49.70 3.25 17.14
C ILE A 6 49.54 4.36 16.10
N VAL A 7 50.35 4.37 15.03
CA VAL A 7 50.20 5.34 13.92
C VAL A 7 48.88 5.13 13.17
N LEU A 8 48.48 3.89 12.93
CA LEU A 8 47.18 3.56 12.31
C LEU A 8 46.01 3.96 13.23
N LEU A 9 46.14 3.73 14.54
CA LEU A 9 45.16 4.12 15.55
C LEU A 9 45.09 5.65 15.75
N LEU A 10 46.19 6.39 15.53
CA LEU A 10 46.22 7.86 15.50
C LEU A 10 45.73 8.43 14.16
N LEU A 11 45.84 7.69 13.06
CA LEU A 11 45.30 8.06 11.75
C LEU A 11 43.78 7.86 11.66
N LEU A 12 43.24 6.86 12.36
CA LEU A 12 41.79 6.60 12.51
C LEU A 12 40.99 7.82 13.03
N PRO A 13 41.44 8.61 14.02
CA PRO A 13 40.77 9.83 14.46
C PRO A 13 41.10 11.06 13.60
N THR A 14 42.12 11.03 12.75
CA THR A 14 42.46 12.15 11.86
C THR A 14 41.71 12.05 10.54
N ALA A 15 41.01 13.15 10.17
CA ALA A 15 40.37 13.49 8.90
C ALA A 15 39.98 12.35 7.93
N ALA A 16 40.94 11.57 7.41
CA ALA A 16 40.70 10.42 6.54
C ALA A 16 39.85 9.33 7.22
N GLY A 17 40.11 8.99 8.48
CA GLY A 17 39.31 7.98 9.19
C GLY A 17 37.87 8.44 9.39
N ARG A 18 37.66 9.71 9.75
CA ARG A 18 36.33 10.30 9.85
C ARG A 18 35.59 10.29 8.51
N LEU A 19 36.28 10.57 7.41
CA LEU A 19 35.71 10.50 6.05
C LEU A 19 35.28 9.08 5.67
N LEU A 20 36.09 8.06 6.00
CA LEU A 20 35.75 6.65 5.80
C LEU A 20 34.57 6.20 6.68
N LEU A 21 34.51 6.65 7.94
CA LEU A 21 33.38 6.38 8.82
C LEU A 21 32.11 7.13 8.40
N ASP A 22 32.19 8.35 7.89
CA ASP A 22 31.05 9.09 7.35
C ASP A 22 30.53 8.45 6.06
N LEU A 23 31.42 7.95 5.19
CA LEU A 23 31.03 7.24 3.97
C LEU A 23 30.43 5.86 4.28
N ALA A 24 31.07 5.08 5.16
CA ALA A 24 30.57 3.77 5.58
C ALA A 24 29.29 3.91 6.41
N GLY A 25 29.25 4.87 7.33
CA GLY A 25 28.09 5.19 8.14
C GLY A 25 26.93 5.69 7.29
N GLY A 26 27.17 6.62 6.37
CA GLY A 26 26.17 7.12 5.42
C GLY A 26 25.63 6.02 4.52
N LEU A 27 26.50 5.16 3.98
CA LEU A 27 26.09 4.03 3.15
C LEU A 27 25.26 3.01 3.94
N LEU A 28 25.66 2.70 5.17
CA LEU A 28 24.93 1.78 6.06
C LEU A 28 23.57 2.37 6.46
N LEU A 29 23.51 3.69 6.69
CA LEU A 29 22.28 4.41 6.98
C LEU A 29 21.34 4.39 5.77
N ILE A 30 21.85 4.61 4.55
CA ILE A 30 21.07 4.46 3.31
C ILE A 30 20.56 3.02 3.16
N LEU A 31 21.42 2.03 3.35
CA LEU A 31 21.05 0.61 3.29
C LEU A 31 19.97 0.22 4.30
N LEU A 32 19.90 0.90 5.45
CA LEU A 32 18.88 0.67 6.47
C LEU A 32 17.59 1.45 6.18
N VAL A 33 17.71 2.72 5.78
CA VAL A 33 16.57 3.62 5.56
C VAL A 33 15.87 3.33 4.24
N LEU A 34 16.61 2.98 3.20
CA LEU A 34 16.05 2.63 1.88
C LEU A 34 15.01 1.51 1.96
N PRO A 35 15.28 0.33 2.54
CA PRO A 35 14.26 -0.71 2.67
C PRO A 35 13.12 -0.24 3.56
N PHE A 36 13.38 0.50 4.64
CA PHE A 36 12.31 1.00 5.52
C PHE A 36 11.36 1.94 4.78
N LEU A 37 11.90 2.86 3.97
CA LEU A 37 11.13 3.75 3.10
C LEU A 37 10.39 2.97 2.01
N LEU A 38 11.06 2.05 1.31
CA LEU A 38 10.42 1.24 0.27
C LEU A 38 9.26 0.42 0.83
N THR A 39 9.43 -0.14 2.04
CA THR A 39 8.37 -0.91 2.70
C THR A 39 7.22 0.03 3.12
N GLY A 40 7.52 1.18 3.72
CA GLY A 40 6.52 2.15 4.15
C GLY A 40 5.74 2.77 2.99
N LEU A 41 6.44 3.41 2.05
CA LEU A 41 5.82 4.01 0.87
C LEU A 41 5.16 2.97 -0.03
N GLY A 42 5.78 1.80 -0.19
CA GLY A 42 5.22 0.69 -0.96
C GLY A 42 3.90 0.20 -0.37
N TRP A 43 3.81 0.06 0.95
CA TRP A 43 2.57 -0.34 1.63
C TRP A 43 1.45 0.68 1.47
N ILE A 44 1.76 1.97 1.64
CA ILE A 44 0.79 3.05 1.42
C ILE A 44 0.30 3.05 -0.04
N GLY A 45 1.22 2.96 -1.01
CA GLY A 45 0.89 2.92 -2.42
C GLY A 45 0.02 1.72 -2.78
N TRP A 46 0.37 0.53 -2.28
CA TRP A 46 -0.39 -0.70 -2.49
C TRP A 46 -1.81 -0.60 -1.93
N LYS A 47 -1.97 -0.06 -0.71
CA LYS A 47 -3.29 0.10 -0.09
C LYS A 47 -4.18 1.04 -0.90
N ILE A 48 -3.63 2.16 -1.37
CA ILE A 48 -4.37 3.10 -2.22
C ILE A 48 -4.75 2.45 -3.55
N LEU A 49 -3.82 1.71 -4.18
CA LEU A 49 -4.08 0.99 -5.42
C LEU A 49 -5.21 -0.04 -5.23
N GLN A 50 -5.17 -0.78 -4.13
CA GLN A 50 -6.17 -1.79 -3.80
C GLN A 50 -7.54 -1.17 -3.53
N SER A 51 -7.61 -0.03 -2.84
CA SER A 51 -8.87 0.71 -2.66
C SER A 51 -9.45 1.25 -3.97
N ARG A 52 -8.62 1.40 -5.02
CA ARG A 52 -9.05 1.86 -6.34
C ARG A 52 -9.35 0.69 -7.29
N MET A 53 -9.13 -0.57 -6.93
CA MET A 53 -9.45 -1.70 -7.81
C MET A 53 -10.92 -2.09 -7.64
N VAL A 54 -11.66 -2.17 -8.75
CA VAL A 54 -13.07 -2.60 -8.78
C VAL A 54 -13.16 -3.88 -9.62
N THR A 55 -13.75 -4.92 -9.05
CA THR A 55 -14.03 -6.18 -9.75
C THR A 55 -15.36 -6.09 -10.48
N CYS A 56 -15.38 -6.39 -11.77
CA CYS A 56 -16.61 -6.46 -12.55
C CYS A 56 -17.46 -7.68 -12.15
N SER A 57 -18.74 -7.48 -11.83
CA SER A 57 -19.68 -8.55 -11.44
C SER A 57 -20.10 -9.45 -12.60
N ALA A 58 -20.00 -8.98 -13.84
CA ALA A 58 -20.42 -9.74 -15.03
C ALA A 58 -19.34 -10.70 -15.54
N CYS A 59 -18.06 -10.34 -15.48
CA CYS A 59 -16.97 -11.14 -16.05
C CYS A 59 -15.80 -11.42 -15.07
N GLY A 60 -15.84 -10.89 -13.85
CA GLY A 60 -14.80 -11.10 -12.83
C GLY A 60 -13.48 -10.36 -13.09
N ALA A 61 -13.38 -9.52 -14.14
CA ALA A 61 -12.16 -8.79 -14.44
C ALA A 61 -11.92 -7.65 -13.44
N VAL A 62 -10.67 -7.45 -13.04
CA VAL A 62 -10.23 -6.30 -12.23
C VAL A 62 -10.03 -5.08 -13.14
N ASN A 63 -10.68 -3.97 -12.79
CA ASN A 63 -10.55 -2.71 -13.50
C ASN A 63 -10.11 -1.61 -12.51
N PHE A 64 -9.47 -0.56 -13.03
CA PHE A 64 -9.11 0.61 -12.22
C PHE A 64 -10.36 1.47 -12.01
N GLY A 65 -10.60 1.89 -10.76
CA GLY A 65 -11.80 2.58 -10.26
C GLY A 65 -11.98 4.02 -10.73
N GLY A 66 -11.59 4.31 -11.96
CA GLY A 66 -11.93 5.52 -12.70
C GLY A 66 -12.57 5.23 -14.07
N SER A 67 -12.65 3.98 -14.51
CA SER A 67 -13.36 3.59 -15.73
C SER A 67 -14.83 3.30 -15.41
N SER A 68 -15.76 3.95 -16.12
CA SER A 68 -17.20 3.70 -16.00
C SER A 68 -17.64 2.37 -16.63
N VAL A 69 -16.80 1.79 -17.50
CA VAL A 69 -17.11 0.60 -18.30
C VAL A 69 -15.96 -0.40 -18.23
N CYS A 70 -16.29 -1.68 -18.13
CA CYS A 70 -15.31 -2.76 -18.09
C CYS A 70 -14.60 -2.90 -19.45
N SER A 71 -13.26 -2.90 -19.44
CA SER A 71 -12.45 -3.04 -20.64
C SER A 71 -12.52 -4.42 -21.30
N VAL A 72 -13.06 -5.42 -20.60
CA VAL A 72 -13.15 -6.81 -21.08
C VAL A 72 -14.53 -7.14 -21.64
N CYS A 73 -15.61 -6.80 -20.93
CA CYS A 73 -16.98 -7.18 -21.30
C CYS A 73 -17.91 -6.00 -21.62
N GLY A 74 -17.46 -4.76 -21.47
CA GLY A 74 -18.28 -3.59 -21.78
C GLY A 74 -19.42 -3.29 -20.79
N THR A 75 -19.51 -4.02 -19.67
CA THR A 75 -20.52 -3.75 -18.64
C THR A 75 -20.12 -2.57 -17.76
N ALA A 76 -21.11 -1.81 -17.28
CA ALA A 76 -20.89 -0.70 -16.36
C ALA A 76 -20.35 -1.23 -15.01
N LEU A 77 -19.34 -0.55 -14.44
CA LEU A 77 -18.83 -0.93 -13.12
C LEU A 77 -19.65 -0.30 -12.00
N ASP A 78 -20.04 -1.15 -11.05
CA ASP A 78 -20.75 -0.78 -9.82
C ASP A 78 -19.82 0.10 -8.96
N GLY A 79 -20.18 1.37 -8.80
CA GLY A 79 -19.32 2.39 -8.17
C GLY A 79 -19.45 3.79 -8.77
N MET A 80 -19.91 3.89 -10.03
CA MET A 80 -20.33 5.17 -10.64
C MET A 80 -21.85 5.34 -10.68
N SER A 81 -22.59 4.24 -10.57
CA SER A 81 -24.04 4.24 -10.35
C SER A 81 -24.31 4.14 -8.85
N GLY A 82 -24.13 5.25 -8.12
CA GLY A 82 -24.79 5.34 -6.81
C GLY A 82 -26.29 5.17 -7.02
N PRO A 83 -27.04 4.56 -6.07
CA PRO A 83 -28.49 4.50 -6.18
C PRO A 83 -29.01 5.91 -6.43
N ASP A 84 -29.66 6.10 -7.57
CA ASP A 84 -30.18 7.40 -7.98
C ASP A 84 -31.13 7.88 -6.86
N PRO A 85 -30.82 8.99 -6.15
CA PRO A 85 -31.65 9.44 -5.03
C PRO A 85 -33.06 9.86 -5.47
N SER A 86 -33.30 9.86 -6.79
CA SER A 86 -34.57 10.15 -7.44
C SER A 86 -35.54 8.97 -7.45
N VAL A 87 -35.12 7.74 -7.11
CA VAL A 87 -36.03 6.59 -7.04
C VAL A 87 -36.75 6.60 -5.69
N PRO A 88 -38.08 6.85 -5.66
CA PRO A 88 -38.82 6.86 -4.41
C PRO A 88 -38.78 5.47 -3.76
N ALA A 89 -38.56 5.42 -2.45
CA ALA A 89 -38.53 4.17 -1.67
C ALA A 89 -39.80 3.30 -1.84
N SER A 90 -40.90 3.91 -2.28
CA SER A 90 -42.18 3.25 -2.59
C SER A 90 -42.14 2.36 -3.84
N GLU A 91 -41.13 2.50 -4.70
CA GLU A 91 -40.97 1.75 -5.96
C GLU A 91 -39.97 0.59 -5.83
N VAL A 92 -39.30 0.47 -4.68
CA VAL A 92 -38.33 -0.58 -4.37
C VAL A 92 -38.89 -1.52 -3.31
N THR A 93 -38.91 -2.82 -3.62
CA THR A 93 -39.23 -3.88 -2.66
C THR A 93 -38.03 -4.12 -1.74
N ILE A 94 -38.19 -3.84 -0.45
CA ILE A 94 -37.20 -4.16 0.58
C ILE A 94 -37.41 -5.61 1.03
N ASP A 95 -36.45 -6.48 0.72
CA ASP A 95 -36.43 -7.85 1.26
C ASP A 95 -35.90 -7.82 2.69
N VAL A 96 -36.76 -8.08 3.66
CA VAL A 96 -36.41 -8.11 5.09
C VAL A 96 -36.14 -9.56 5.48
N THR A 97 -34.87 -9.92 5.62
CA THR A 97 -34.46 -11.19 6.21
C THR A 97 -34.51 -11.09 7.73
N ALA A 98 -35.53 -11.70 8.33
CA ALA A 98 -35.60 -11.87 9.78
C ALA A 98 -34.66 -12.99 10.22
N GLN A 99 -33.75 -12.68 11.14
CA GLN A 99 -32.88 -13.66 11.77
C GLN A 99 -33.51 -14.09 13.11
N ASP A 100 -33.93 -15.34 13.20
CA ASP A 100 -34.53 -15.90 14.42
C ASP A 100 -33.53 -15.84 15.58
N ALA A 101 -33.92 -15.12 16.64
CA ALA A 101 -33.15 -15.01 17.86
C ALA A 101 -33.40 -16.24 18.75
N GLY A 102 -32.56 -17.26 18.59
CA GLY A 102 -32.32 -18.31 19.58
C GLY A 102 -33.24 -19.53 19.50
N SER A 103 -32.64 -20.68 19.15
CA SER A 103 -33.20 -22.01 19.43
C SER A 103 -32.05 -23.04 19.49
N ASP A 104 -31.06 -22.78 20.33
CA ASP A 104 -30.15 -23.81 20.82
C ASP A 104 -30.49 -24.06 22.30
N SER A 105 -31.14 -25.19 22.57
CA SER A 105 -31.44 -25.73 23.91
C SER A 105 -31.08 -27.20 23.94
#